data_AF-A0A7V3FVF3-F1
#
_entry.id   AF-A0A7V3FVF3-F1
#
_cell.length_a   1.000
_cell.length_b   1.000
_cell.length_c   1.000
_cell.angle_alpha   90.00
_cell.angle_beta   90.00
_cell.angle_gamma   90.00
#
_symmetry.space_group_name_H-M   'P 1'
#
loop_
_entity.id
_entity.type
_entity.pdbx_description
1 polymer ?
#
loop_
_entity_poly.entity_id
_entity_poly.type
_entity_poly.pdbx_seq_one_letter_code
_entity_poly.pdbx_strand_id
1 'polypeptide(L)'
;KAVRAKRRKNGPNKPTGFVKELELPKELADLIGVPEGTKISMPSYTKKFYEMLKRENLFYEKDGRVLRANDQIKKVFNLPDSVNESTNYKDKNGFNFYTLQKHIAAVNKDLKANAKAKEEKESD
;
A
#
# COMPACT_ATOMS: atom_id res chain seq x y z
N LYS A 1 -23.24 -10.89 -39.15
CA LYS A 1 -22.09 -10.36 -38.37
C LYS A 1 -22.62 -9.29 -37.40
N ALA A 2 -22.78 -9.59 -36.11
CA ALA A 2 -23.30 -8.62 -35.14
C ALA A 2 -22.15 -7.89 -34.44
N VAL A 3 -22.01 -6.59 -34.70
CA VAL A 3 -21.05 -5.72 -34.01
C VAL A 3 -21.64 -5.35 -32.64
N ARG A 4 -21.15 -5.97 -31.56
CA ARG A 4 -21.50 -5.57 -30.20
C ARG A 4 -20.87 -4.22 -29.89
N ALA A 5 -21.63 -3.13 -30.04
CA ALA A 5 -21.23 -1.82 -29.58
C ALA A 5 -21.09 -1.83 -28.04
N LYS A 6 -19.87 -1.60 -27.54
CA LYS A 6 -19.57 -1.48 -26.10
C LYS A 6 -20.26 -0.23 -25.56
N ARG A 7 -21.37 -0.39 -24.83
CA ARG A 7 -22.09 0.72 -24.18
C ARG A 7 -21.12 1.48 -23.26
N ARG A 8 -20.78 2.72 -23.63
CA ARG A 8 -20.02 3.65 -22.78
C ARG A 8 -20.94 4.04 -21.61
N LYS A 9 -20.54 3.70 -20.38
CA LYS A 9 -21.26 4.13 -19.17
C LYS A 9 -20.94 5.61 -18.93
N ASN A 10 -21.90 6.49 -19.22
CA ASN A 10 -21.90 7.89 -18.79
C ASN A 10 -22.66 7.98 -17.46
N GLY A 11 -21.95 7.98 -16.34
CA GLY A 11 -22.53 8.20 -15.01
C GLY A 11 -21.46 8.05 -13.92
N PRO A 12 -21.59 8.72 -12.76
CA PRO A 12 -20.66 8.51 -11.65
C PRO A 12 -20.71 7.04 -11.25
N ASN A 13 -19.60 6.33 -11.43
CA ASN A 13 -19.50 4.93 -11.04
C ASN A 13 -19.68 4.86 -9.52
N LYS A 14 -20.80 4.27 -9.07
CA LYS A 14 -20.96 3.89 -7.66
C LYS A 14 -19.75 3.01 -7.31
N PRO A 15 -18.94 3.36 -6.30
CA PRO A 15 -17.80 2.54 -5.92
C PRO A 15 -18.34 1.15 -5.59
N THR A 16 -17.95 0.16 -6.39
CA THR A 16 -18.19 -1.25 -6.07
C THR A 16 -17.40 -1.55 -4.79
N GLY A 17 -17.87 -2.49 -3.94
CA GLY A 17 -17.40 -2.71 -2.56
C GLY A 17 -15.90 -2.99 -2.32
N PHE A 18 -15.06 -2.85 -3.35
CA PHE A 18 -13.61 -2.86 -3.31
C PHE A 18 -13.00 -1.54 -2.79
N VAL A 19 -13.73 -0.42 -2.81
CA VAL A 19 -13.27 0.87 -2.25
C VAL A 19 -13.73 0.98 -0.79
N LYS A 20 -13.23 0.09 0.07
CA LYS A 20 -13.44 0.23 1.52
C LYS A 20 -12.49 1.31 2.03
N GLU A 21 -13.04 2.38 2.59
CA GLU A 21 -12.27 3.37 3.32
C GLU A 21 -11.84 2.79 4.66
N LEU A 22 -10.57 3.01 5.00
CA LEU A 22 -9.96 2.57 6.24
C LEU A 22 -9.33 3.78 6.90
N GLU A 23 -9.41 3.84 8.22
CA GLU A 23 -8.65 4.80 9.00
C GLU A 23 -7.19 4.37 8.95
N LEU A 24 -6.37 5.28 8.40
CA LEU A 24 -4.96 4.99 8.20
C LEU A 24 -4.21 5.20 9.52
N PRO A 25 -3.48 4.18 10.00
CA PRO A 25 -2.63 4.31 11.17
C PRO A 25 -1.54 5.36 10.96
N LYS A 26 -1.06 5.96 12.05
CA LYS A 26 -0.03 7.01 12.05
C LYS A 26 1.16 6.70 11.14
N GLU A 27 1.75 5.52 11.29
CA GLU A 27 2.97 5.13 10.56
C GLU A 27 2.76 5.08 9.03
N LEU A 28 1.61 4.58 8.59
CA LEU A 28 1.24 4.55 7.17
C LEU A 28 0.86 5.95 6.67
N ALA A 29 0.25 6.78 7.52
CA ALA A 29 -0.14 8.15 7.20
C ALA A 29 1.07 9.08 7.01
N ASP A 30 2.02 9.01 7.93
CA ASP A 30 3.28 9.76 7.90
C ASP A 30 4.06 9.45 6.62
N LEU A 31 4.04 8.19 6.20
CA LEU A 31 4.78 7.71 5.03
C LEU A 31 4.24 8.24 3.69
N ILE A 32 2.95 8.59 3.60
CA ILE A 32 2.37 9.27 2.42
C ILE A 32 2.14 10.78 2.64
N GLY A 33 2.53 11.31 3.80
CA GLY A 33 2.37 12.73 4.16
C GLY A 33 0.92 13.16 4.32
N VAL A 34 0.07 12.32 4.92
CA VAL A 34 -1.33 12.67 5.26
C VAL A 34 -1.51 12.64 6.78
N PRO A 35 -2.49 13.38 7.33
CA PRO A 35 -2.74 13.35 8.77
C PRO A 35 -3.21 11.96 9.24
N GLU A 36 -2.83 11.61 10.48
CA GLU A 36 -3.28 10.40 11.16
C GLU A 36 -4.82 10.31 11.21
N GLY A 37 -5.37 9.09 11.08
CA GLY A 37 -6.82 8.89 11.10
C GLY A 37 -7.53 9.31 9.81
N THR A 38 -6.80 9.75 8.78
CA THR A 38 -7.40 10.00 7.46
C THR A 38 -8.07 8.73 6.94
N LYS A 39 -9.36 8.85 6.60
CA LYS A 39 -10.11 7.79 5.93
C LYS A 39 -9.70 7.77 4.46
N ILE A 40 -8.99 6.72 4.07
CA ILE A 40 -8.53 6.55 2.70
C ILE A 40 -8.75 5.10 2.27
N SER A 41 -9.09 4.93 0.99
CA SER A 41 -9.21 3.61 0.40
C SER A 41 -7.85 3.04 0.01
N MET A 42 -7.72 1.72 0.01
CA MET A 42 -6.50 1.03 -0.42
C MET A 42 -5.97 1.46 -1.79
N PRO A 43 -6.81 1.64 -2.84
CA PRO A 43 -6.35 2.16 -4.14
C PRO A 43 -5.79 3.58 -4.04
N SER A 44 -6.44 4.46 -3.27
CA SER A 44 -5.98 5.83 -3.06
C SER A 44 -4.67 5.89 -2.29
N TYR A 45 -4.51 5.05 -1.26
CA TYR A 45 -3.25 4.91 -0.53
C TYR A 45 -2.12 4.47 -1.46
N THR A 46 -2.35 3.40 -2.23
CA THR A 46 -1.35 2.86 -3.17
C THR A 46 -0.92 3.92 -4.17
N LYS A 47 -1.88 4.70 -4.72
CA LYS A 47 -1.57 5.80 -5.64
C LYS A 47 -0.67 6.85 -5.01
N LYS A 48 -1.01 7.35 -3.82
CA LYS A 48 -0.19 8.34 -3.08
C LYS A 48 1.19 7.79 -2.73
N PHE A 49 1.26 6.51 -2.36
CA PHE A 49 2.53 5.83 -2.10
C PHE A 49 3.43 5.82 -3.35
N TYR A 50 2.89 5.47 -4.53
CA TYR A 50 3.63 5.55 -5.79
C TYR A 50 4.06 6.97 -6.15
N GLU A 51 3.26 7.99 -5.84
CA GLU A 51 3.64 9.40 -6.04
C GLU A 51 4.83 9.79 -5.15
N MET A 52 4.84 9.35 -3.89
CA MET A 52 5.98 9.54 -2.99
C MET A 52 7.23 8.83 -3.51
N LEU A 53 7.13 7.55 -3.91
CA LEU A 53 8.26 6.81 -4.48
C LEU A 53 8.85 7.50 -5.71
N LYS A 54 8.01 8.14 -6.54
CA LYS A 54 8.46 8.89 -7.72
C LYS A 54 9.20 10.15 -7.34
N ARG A 55 8.73 10.85 -6.31
CA ARG A 55 9.40 12.05 -5.80
C ARG A 55 10.79 11.75 -5.25
N GLU A 56 10.95 10.61 -4.60
CA GLU A 56 12.22 10.18 -4.00
C GLU A 56 13.08 9.30 -4.92
N ASN A 57 12.65 9.06 -6.17
CA ASN A 57 13.32 8.17 -7.12
C ASN A 57 13.59 6.75 -6.58
N LEU A 58 12.67 6.22 -5.78
CA LEU A 58 12.76 4.90 -5.15
C LEU A 58 12.31 3.75 -6.06
N PHE A 59 12.60 3.86 -7.35
CA PHE A 59 12.40 2.79 -8.32
C PHE A 59 13.72 2.20 -8.73
N TYR A 60 13.71 0.93 -9.11
CA TYR A 60 14.87 0.36 -9.77
C TYR A 60 14.98 0.90 -11.20
N GLU A 61 16.14 1.47 -11.55
CA GLU A 61 16.36 2.13 -12.85
C GLU A 61 16.09 1.23 -14.06
N LYS A 62 16.40 -0.07 -13.96
CA LYS A 62 16.21 -1.02 -15.06
C LYS A 62 14.78 -1.57 -15.15
N ASP A 63 14.03 -1.57 -14.05
CA ASP A 63 12.65 -2.06 -14.00
C ASP A 63 11.85 -1.31 -12.93
N GLY A 64 11.03 -0.36 -13.37
CA GLY A 64 10.16 0.41 -12.48
C GLY A 64 9.06 -0.40 -11.77
N ARG A 65 8.96 -1.71 -12.01
CA ARG A 65 8.09 -2.61 -11.23
C ARG A 65 8.77 -3.06 -9.93
N VAL A 66 10.09 -2.96 -9.85
CA VAL A 66 10.89 -3.21 -8.66
C VAL A 66 11.06 -1.89 -7.91
N LEU A 67 10.73 -1.92 -6.62
CA LEU A 67 10.75 -0.77 -5.74
C LEU A 67 11.99 -0.82 -4.85
N ARG A 68 12.48 0.35 -4.45
CA ARG A 68 13.52 0.51 -3.44
C ARG A 68 12.89 0.98 -2.14
N ALA A 69 13.25 0.33 -1.05
CA ALA A 69 12.80 0.69 0.28
C ALA A 69 13.89 1.54 0.96
N ASN A 70 13.57 2.80 1.23
CA ASN A 70 14.37 3.64 2.12
C ASN A 70 14.19 3.18 3.58
N ASP A 71 14.90 3.79 4.53
CA ASP A 71 14.83 3.40 5.94
C ASP A 71 13.44 3.57 6.55
N GLN A 72 12.69 4.59 6.13
CA GLN A 72 11.32 4.81 6.58
C GLN A 72 10.38 3.70 6.11
N ILE A 73 10.44 3.33 4.83
CA ILE A 73 9.64 2.25 4.24
C ILE A 73 10.01 0.91 4.89
N LYS A 74 11.30 0.62 5.05
CA LYS A 74 11.76 -0.61 5.71
C LYS A 74 11.22 -0.71 7.13
N LYS A 75 11.22 0.40 7.88
CA LYS A 75 10.69 0.44 9.25
C LYS A 75 9.18 0.20 9.29
N VAL A 76 8.40 0.90 8.46
CA VAL A 76 6.94 0.79 8.47
C VAL A 76 6.46 -0.58 7.98
N PHE A 77 7.10 -1.13 6.96
CA PHE A 77 6.72 -2.45 6.40
C PHE A 77 7.50 -3.62 7.00
N ASN A 78 8.37 -3.36 7.98
CA ASN A 78 9.27 -4.34 8.59
C ASN A 78 10.03 -5.19 7.55
N LEU A 79 10.64 -4.52 6.56
CA LEU A 79 11.35 -5.15 5.46
C LEU A 79 12.85 -5.30 5.76
N PRO A 80 13.47 -6.44 5.42
CA PRO A 80 14.92 -6.59 5.50
C PRO A 80 15.64 -5.78 4.40
N ASP A 81 16.91 -5.44 4.61
CA ASP A 81 17.71 -4.72 3.61
C ASP A 81 17.87 -5.50 2.28
N SER A 82 17.80 -6.83 2.36
CA SER A 82 17.90 -7.72 1.20
C SER A 82 16.82 -7.47 0.14
N VAL A 83 15.71 -6.79 0.47
CA VAL A 83 14.68 -6.45 -0.54
C VAL A 83 15.22 -5.53 -1.64
N ASN A 84 16.22 -4.70 -1.32
CA ASN A 84 16.86 -3.80 -2.28
C ASN A 84 17.88 -4.50 -3.18
N GLU A 85 18.30 -5.72 -2.84
CA GLU A 85 19.17 -6.55 -3.68
C GLU A 85 18.37 -7.21 -4.81
N SER A 86 17.06 -7.37 -4.62
CA SER A 86 16.18 -7.94 -5.64
C SER A 86 16.14 -7.05 -6.88
N THR A 87 16.31 -7.66 -8.03
CA THR A 87 16.23 -7.01 -9.36
C THR A 87 15.05 -7.53 -10.19
N ASN A 88 14.30 -8.50 -9.65
CA ASN A 88 13.24 -9.20 -10.37
C ASN A 88 11.87 -8.86 -9.79
N TYR A 89 10.98 -8.33 -10.62
CA TYR A 89 9.60 -7.99 -10.23
C TYR A 89 8.75 -9.20 -9.84
N LYS A 90 9.19 -10.43 -10.15
CA LYS A 90 8.54 -11.69 -9.76
C LYS A 90 9.08 -12.27 -8.46
N ASP A 91 10.08 -11.64 -7.86
CA ASP A 91 10.60 -12.09 -6.57
C ASP A 91 9.50 -11.97 -5.50
N LYS A 92 9.17 -13.09 -4.88
CA LYS A 92 8.14 -13.18 -3.83
C LYS A 92 8.59 -12.55 -2.52
N ASN A 93 9.91 -12.43 -2.33
CA ASN A 93 10.54 -11.85 -1.15
C ASN A 93 11.05 -10.43 -1.43
N GLY A 94 11.01 -9.97 -2.68
CA GLY A 94 11.40 -8.63 -3.07
C GLY A 94 10.31 -7.58 -2.79
N PHE A 95 10.70 -6.31 -2.84
CA PHE A 95 9.78 -5.19 -2.73
C PHE A 95 9.34 -4.73 -4.13
N ASN A 96 8.11 -5.08 -4.53
CA ASN A 96 7.58 -4.82 -5.87
C ASN A 96 6.06 -4.60 -5.84
N PHE A 97 5.48 -4.27 -7.01
CA PHE A 97 4.04 -4.03 -7.14
C PHE A 97 3.16 -5.17 -6.61
N TYR A 98 3.57 -6.43 -6.84
CA TYR A 98 2.78 -7.59 -6.43
C TYR A 98 2.86 -7.85 -4.92
N THR A 99 4.02 -7.60 -4.31
CA THR A 99 4.22 -7.80 -2.87
C THR A 99 3.76 -6.60 -2.04
N LEU A 100 3.65 -5.40 -2.61
CA LEU A 100 3.22 -4.19 -1.90
C LEU A 100 1.87 -4.35 -1.19
N GLN A 101 0.85 -4.87 -1.88
CA GLN A 101 -0.47 -5.08 -1.27
C GLN A 101 -0.40 -6.07 -0.09
N LYS A 102 0.45 -7.10 -0.20
CA LYS A 102 0.67 -8.07 0.87
C LYS A 102 1.33 -7.41 2.08
N HIS A 103 2.32 -6.54 1.88
CA HIS A 103 2.98 -5.82 2.96
C HIS A 103 2.02 -4.85 3.67
N ILE A 104 1.22 -4.08 2.92
CA ILE A 104 0.22 -3.19 3.52
C ILE A 104 -0.82 -3.98 4.32
N ALA A 105 -1.27 -5.13 3.79
CA ALA A 105 -2.21 -6.00 4.49
C ALA A 105 -1.61 -6.58 5.78
N ALA A 106 -0.32 -6.94 5.77
CA ALA A 106 0.40 -7.41 6.96
C ALA A 106 0.48 -6.33 8.04
N VAL A 107 0.94 -5.12 7.69
CA VAL A 107 1.01 -3.98 8.62
C VAL A 107 -0.36 -3.68 9.23
N ASN A 108 -1.41 -3.64 8.42
CA ASN A 108 -2.77 -3.43 8.91
C ASN A 108 -3.26 -4.54 9.85
N LYS A 109 -2.81 -5.78 9.65
CA LYS A 109 -3.14 -6.91 10.53
C LYS A 109 -2.40 -6.80 11.86
N ASP A 110 -1.11 -6.48 11.81
CA ASP A 110 -0.24 -6.35 12.99
C ASP A 110 -0.69 -5.18 13.86
N LEU A 111 -1.07 -4.05 13.25
CA LEU A 111 -1.59 -2.89 13.98
C LEU A 111 -2.93 -3.19 14.65
N LYS A 112 -3.82 -3.96 14.00
CA LYS A 112 -5.07 -4.41 14.63
C LYS A 112 -4.83 -5.37 15.79
N ALA A 113 -3.87 -6.29 15.65
CA ALA A 113 -3.50 -7.20 16.72
C ALA A 113 -2.92 -6.45 17.93
N ASN A 114 -2.05 -5.47 17.69
CA ASN A 114 -1.46 -4.63 18.73
C ASN A 114 -2.50 -3.71 19.40
N ALA A 115 -3.46 -3.17 18.65
CA ALA A 115 -4.56 -2.38 19.22
C ALA A 115 -5.43 -3.23 20.15
N LYS A 116 -5.82 -4.44 19.73
CA LYS A 116 -6.58 -5.37 20.55
C LYS A 116 -5.85 -5.76 21.84
N ALA A 117 -4.53 -6.01 21.75
CA ALA A 117 -3.72 -6.36 22.91
C ALA A 117 -3.53 -5.20 23.91
N LYS A 118 -3.73 -3.94 23.49
CA LYS A 118 -3.71 -2.77 24.39
C LYS A 118 -5.03 -2.59 25.14
N GLU A 119 -6.17 -2.79 24.49
CA GLU A 119 -7.49 -2.73 25.16
C GLU A 119 -7.61 -3.81 26.26
N GLU A 120 -7.06 -5.01 26.04
CA GLU A 120 -7.07 -6.11 27.03
C GLU A 120 -6.15 -5.86 28.24
N LYS A 121 -5.24 -4.88 28.19
CA LYS A 121 -4.32 -4.55 29.31
C LYS A 121 -4.75 -3.36 30.16
N GLU A 122 -5.75 -2.60 29.71
CA GLU A 122 -6.28 -1.42 30.42
C GLU A 122 -7.61 -1.74 31.13
N SER A 123 -8.04 -3.01 31.09
CA SER A 123 -9.26 -3.53 31.72
C SER A 123 -9.01 -4.53 32.86
N ASP A 124 -7.75 -4.67 33.32
CA ASP A 124 -7.34 -5.39 34.54
C ASP A 124 -6.83 -4.44 35.62
#